data_AF-S6T467-F1
#
_entry.id   AF-S6T467-F1
#
_cell.length_a   1.000
_cell.length_b   1.000
_cell.length_c   1.000
_cell.angle_alpha   90.00
_cell.angle_beta   90.00
_cell.angle_gamma   90.00
#
_symmetry.space_group_name_H-M   'P 1'
#
loop_
_entity.id
_entity.type
_entity.pdbx_description
1 polymer ?
#
loop_
_entity_poly.entity_id
_entity_poly.type
_entity_poly.pdbx_seq_one_letter_code
_entity_poly.pdbx_strand_id
1 'polypeptide(L)' 'MLHESIYNKRDLRTTVEGMLYRMRVGCPWRDLPKAFGNWSKVYKRFNAWSASGKWVKVLRKKPSR' A
#
# COMPACT_ATOMS: atom_id res chain seq x y z
N MET A 1 10.49 2.38 -20.89
CA MET A 1 9.89 3.23 -19.82
C MET A 1 9.26 2.37 -18.71
N LEU A 2 10.05 1.46 -18.16
CA LEU A 2 9.71 0.65 -16.99
C LEU A 2 11.01 0.60 -16.19
N HIS A 3 10.96 0.74 -14.86
CA HIS A 3 12.08 0.52 -13.92
C HIS A 3 12.78 1.75 -13.26
N GLU A 4 12.05 2.72 -12.69
CA GLU A 4 12.70 3.76 -11.85
C GLU A 4 11.94 4.20 -10.59
N SER A 5 11.17 3.31 -9.94
CA SER A 5 10.69 3.64 -8.57
C SER A 5 10.46 2.43 -7.66
N ILE A 6 10.83 1.24 -8.13
CA ILE A 6 10.78 0.03 -7.31
C ILE A 6 12.05 0.07 -6.44
N TYR A 7 11.88 0.50 -5.18
CA TYR A 7 12.89 0.65 -4.11
C TYR A 7 13.50 2.04 -3.87
N ASN A 8 12.65 3.03 -3.57
CA ASN A 8 13.00 3.93 -2.47
C ASN A 8 12.31 3.41 -1.20
N LYS A 9 13.08 2.81 -0.26
CA LYS A 9 12.52 2.15 0.95
C LYS A 9 11.62 3.07 1.77
N ARG A 10 11.87 4.39 1.77
CA ARG A 10 11.06 5.38 2.49
C ARG A 10 9.68 5.54 1.88
N ASP A 11 9.58 5.68 0.56
CA ASP A 11 8.30 5.79 -0.15
C ASP A 11 7.44 4.53 -0.04
N LEU A 12 8.08 3.35 0.03
CA LEU A 12 7.38 2.09 0.20
C LEU A 12 6.69 2.01 1.58
N ARG A 13 7.38 2.43 2.63
CA ARG A 13 6.82 2.43 4.00
C ARG A 13 5.60 3.35 4.07
N THR A 14 5.73 4.59 3.62
CA THR A 14 4.63 5.58 3.60
C THR A 14 3.44 5.09 2.78
N THR A 15 3.70 4.44 1.64
CA THR A 15 2.67 3.86 0.78
C THR A 15 1.92 2.72 1.48
N VAL A 16 2.64 1.83 2.16
CA VAL A 16 2.04 0.71 2.91
C VAL A 16 1.27 1.23 4.13
N GLU A 17 1.80 2.23 4.85
CA GLU A 17 1.11 2.89 5.96
C GLU A 17 -0.20 3.54 5.48
N GLY A 18 -0.21 4.18 4.32
CA GLY A 18 -1.43 4.71 3.70
C GLY A 18 -2.46 3.63 3.36
N MET A 19 -2.01 2.47 2.85
CA MET A 19 -2.91 1.33 2.61
C MET A 19 -3.52 0.81 3.92
N LEU A 20 -2.70 0.64 4.96
CA LEU A 20 -3.14 0.16 6.27
C LEU A 20 -4.09 1.15 6.94
N TYR A 21 -3.80 2.44 6.85
CA TYR A 21 -4.68 3.51 7.34
C TYR A 21 -6.05 3.41 6.68
N ARG A 22 -6.10 3.31 5.34
CA ARG A 22 -7.37 3.15 4.61
C ARG A 22 -8.09 1.86 5.02
N MET A 23 -7.39 0.75 5.19
CA MET A 23 -8.00 -0.52 5.63
C MET A 23 -8.57 -0.42 7.05
N ARG A 24 -7.93 0.35 7.94
CA ARG A 24 -8.39 0.57 9.32
C ARG A 24 -9.55 1.55 9.42
N VAL A 25 -9.47 2.67 8.70
CA VAL A 25 -10.43 3.79 8.80
C VAL A 25 -11.61 3.63 7.83
N GLY A 26 -11.41 2.91 6.73
CA GLY A 26 -12.46 2.70 5.72
C GLY A 26 -12.74 3.91 4.83
N CYS A 27 -11.87 4.92 4.82
CA CYS A 27 -12.09 6.14 4.04
C CYS A 27 -11.99 5.91 2.51
N PRO A 28 -12.64 6.76 1.70
CA PRO A 28 -12.39 6.81 0.26
C PRO A 28 -10.91 7.09 -0.03
N TRP A 29 -10.38 6.54 -1.13
CA TRP A 29 -8.98 6.74 -1.51
C TRP A 29 -8.62 8.21 -1.72
N ARG A 30 -9.57 9.03 -2.17
CA ARG A 30 -9.35 10.47 -2.40
C ARG A 30 -9.18 11.26 -1.11
N ASP A 31 -9.70 10.74 0.00
CA ASP A 31 -9.64 11.38 1.32
C ASP A 31 -8.43 10.90 2.13
N LEU A 32 -7.52 10.14 1.51
CA LEU A 32 -6.30 9.69 2.15
C LEU A 32 -5.45 10.90 2.57
N PRO A 33 -4.97 10.98 3.83
CA PRO A 33 -4.12 12.08 4.27
C PRO A 33 -2.90 12.26 3.37
N LYS A 34 -2.60 13.51 3.02
CA LYS A 34 -1.42 13.87 2.20
C LYS A 34 -0.09 13.43 2.83
N ALA A 35 -0.07 13.16 4.13
CA ALA A 35 1.06 12.56 4.83
C ALA A 35 1.51 11.21 4.24
N PHE A 36 0.59 10.48 3.59
CA PHE A 36 0.89 9.22 2.91
C PHE A 36 1.30 9.40 1.44
N GLY A 37 1.44 10.64 0.98
CA GLY A 37 1.76 10.99 -0.40
C GLY A 37 0.54 10.96 -1.33
N ASN A 38 0.80 10.78 -2.63
CA ASN A 38 -0.26 10.84 -3.65
C ASN A 38 -1.12 9.56 -3.59
N TRP A 39 -2.39 9.73 -3.23
CA TRP A 39 -3.37 8.65 -3.13
C TRP A 39 -3.48 7.78 -4.40
N SER A 40 -3.27 8.36 -5.59
CA SER A 40 -3.31 7.64 -6.86
C SER A 40 -2.17 6.62 -6.96
N LYS A 41 -0.98 6.95 -6.45
CA LYS A 41 0.16 6.02 -6.38
C LYS A 41 -0.13 4.89 -5.39
N VAL A 42 -0.68 5.22 -4.22
CA VAL A 42 -1.07 4.24 -3.19
C VAL A 42 -2.11 3.28 -3.74
N TYR A 43 -3.16 3.79 -4.37
CA TYR A 43 -4.21 2.99 -5.00
C TYR A 43 -3.66 2.07 -6.09
N LYS A 44 -2.87 2.59 -7.04
CA LYS A 44 -2.25 1.76 -8.11
C LYS A 44 -1.43 0.61 -7.53
N ARG A 45 -0.67 0.87 -6.47
CA ARG A 45 0.16 -0.14 -5.81
C ARG A 45 -0.71 -1.16 -5.07
N PHE A 46 -1.76 -0.71 -4.39
CA PHE A 46 -2.71 -1.56 -3.70
C PHE A 46 -3.38 -2.51 -4.68
N ASN A 47 -3.86 -1.99 -5.81
CA ASN A 47 -4.52 -2.77 -6.85
C ASN A 47 -3.56 -3.78 -7.49
N ALA A 48 -2.32 -3.38 -7.79
CA ALA A 48 -1.30 -4.29 -8.32
C ALA A 48 -0.95 -5.43 -7.33
N TRP A 49 -0.93 -5.14 -6.02
CA TRP A 49 -0.67 -6.15 -4.99
C TRP A 49 -1.86 -7.08 -4.77
N SER A 50 -3.08 -6.55 -4.91
CA SER A 50 -4.31 -7.34 -4.87
C SER A 50 -4.38 -8.30 -6.05
N ALA A 51 -4.16 -7.80 -7.27
CA ALA A 51 -4.14 -8.61 -8.48
C ALA A 51 -3.04 -9.69 -8.48
N SER A 52 -1.89 -9.41 -7.86
CA SER A 52 -0.79 -10.38 -7.75
C SER A 52 -0.89 -11.34 -6.54
N GLY A 53 -1.96 -11.26 -5.75
CA GLY A 53 -2.15 -12.12 -4.56
C GLY A 53 -1.11 -11.89 -3.45
N LYS A 54 -0.34 -10.80 -3.50
CA LYS A 54 0.71 -10.49 -2.51
C LYS A 54 0.12 -10.23 -1.13
N TRP A 55 -1.08 -9.64 -1.07
CA TRP A 55 -1.81 -9.44 0.19
C TRP A 55 -2.07 -10.75 0.92
N VAL A 56 -2.40 -11.82 0.19
CA VAL A 56 -2.61 -13.15 0.80
C VAL A 56 -1.32 -13.63 1.45
N LYS A 57 -0.15 -13.42 0.84
CA LYS A 57 1.14 -13.83 1.45
C LYS A 57 1.52 -12.99 2.67
N VAL A 58 1.27 -11.67 2.65
CA VAL A 58 1.58 -10.76 3.76
C VAL A 58 0.65 -11.01 4.95
N LEU A 59 -0.66 -11.18 4.70
CA LEU A 59 -1.66 -11.42 5.73
C LEU A 59 -1.64 -12.88 6.23
N ARG A 60 -1.15 -13.82 5.41
CA ARG A 60 -0.88 -15.22 5.81
C ARG A 60 0.48 -15.36 6.50
N LYS A 61 0.89 -14.37 7.29
CA LYS A 61 1.85 -14.64 8.36
C LYS A 61 1.02 -15.06 9.56
N LYS A 62 1.01 -16.37 9.84
CA LYS A 62 0.39 -16.93 11.05
C LYS A 62 0.85 -16.11 12.26
N PRO A 63 0.01 -15.88 13.27
CA PRO A 63 0.50 -15.43 14.57
C PRO A 63 1.54 -16.47 15.02
N SER A 64 2.83 -16.13 14.93
CA SER A 64 3.82 -16.82 15.74
C SER A 64 3.48 -16.38 17.16
N ARG A 65 2.84 -17.28 17.89
CA ARG A 65 2.82 -17.24 19.35
C ARG A 65 4.23 -17.00 19.86
#